data_AF-A0A2V6GUE4-F1
#
_entry.id   AF-A0A2V6GUE4-F1
#
_cell.length_a   1.000
_cell.length_b   1.000
_cell.length_c   1.000
_cell.angle_alpha   90.00
_cell.angle_beta   90.00
_cell.angle_gamma   90.00
#
_symmetry.space_group_name_H-M   'P 1'
#
loop_
_entity.id
_entity.type
_entity.pdbx_description
1 polymer ?
#
loop_
_entity_poly.entity_id
_entity_poly.type
_entity_poly.pdbx_seq_one_letter_code
_entity_poly.pdbx_strand_id
1 'polypeptide(L)' 'KMDPADYKWYLDLRRYGTAPHSGFGLGFERMLMFITGVANIRDVLPFARTPGSAEF' A
#
# COMPACT_ATOMS: atom_id res chain seq x y z
N LYS A 1 12.43 15.37 7.14
CA LYS A 1 13.38 14.53 7.92
C LYS A 1 12.52 13.70 8.87
N MET A 2 12.68 12.38 8.94
CA MET A 2 11.87 11.53 9.84
C MET A 2 12.34 11.71 11.29
N ASP A 3 11.42 11.86 12.24
CA ASP A 3 11.73 11.91 13.67
C ASP A 3 11.83 10.48 14.24
N PRO A 4 12.98 10.06 14.80
CA PRO A 4 13.13 8.74 15.41
C PRO A 4 12.13 8.43 16.53
N ALA A 5 11.60 9.45 17.21
CA ALA A 5 10.64 9.26 18.30
C ALA A 5 9.33 8.63 17.82
N ASP A 6 8.83 9.03 16.64
CA ASP A 6 7.57 8.53 16.05
C ASP A 6 7.66 7.05 15.63
N TYR A 7 8.88 6.56 15.35
CA TYR A 7 9.14 5.20 14.88
C TYR A 7 9.76 4.29 15.94
N LYS A 8 9.79 4.72 17.22
CA LYS A 8 10.44 3.96 18.32
C LYS A 8 10.02 2.49 18.35
N TRP A 9 8.72 2.22 18.20
CA TRP A 9 8.16 0.86 18.17
C TRP A 9 8.73 0.00 17.01
N TYR A 10 8.92 0.60 15.83
CA TYR A 10 9.42 -0.09 14.64
C TYR A 10 10.91 -0.39 14.75
N LEU A 11 11.66 0.52 15.40
CA LEU A 11 13.08 0.35 15.68
C LEU A 11 13.31 -0.74 16.75
N ASP A 12 12.43 -0.81 17.76
CA ASP A 12 12.50 -1.84 18.81
C ASP A 12 12.37 -3.27 18.25
N LEU A 13 11.69 -3.46 17.12
CA LEU A 13 11.63 -4.75 16.42
C LEU A 13 13.00 -5.31 16.04
N ARG A 14 14.03 -4.44 15.93
CA ARG A 14 15.39 -4.85 15.55
C ARG A 14 16.31 -5.05 16.76
N ARG A 15 15.84 -4.72 17.96
CA ARG A 15 16.68 -4.69 19.18
C ARG A 15 17.00 -6.08 19.73
N TYR A 16 16.08 -7.04 19.60
CA TYR A 16 16.19 -8.35 20.26
C TYR A 16 16.15 -9.49 19.24
N GLY A 17 17.26 -9.66 18.50
CA GLY A 17 17.43 -10.81 17.60
C GLY A 17 16.60 -10.73 16.31
N THR A 18 16.82 -9.69 15.50
CA THR A 18 16.18 -9.59 14.17
C THR A 18 16.67 -10.70 13.24
N ALA A 19 15.76 -11.23 12.43
CA ALA A 19 16.11 -12.09 11.29
C ALA A 19 16.31 -11.25 10.02
N PRO A 20 17.15 -11.69 9.06
CA PRO A 20 17.12 -11.18 7.69
C PRO A 20 15.73 -11.42 7.08
N HIS A 21 15.07 -10.36 6.62
CA HIS A 21 13.72 -10.43 6.07
C HIS A 21 13.62 -9.59 4.79
N SER A 22 12.74 -10.01 3.89
CA SER A 22 12.38 -9.28 2.67
C SER A 22 10.87 -9.37 2.46
N GLY A 23 10.33 -8.49 1.62
CA GLY A 23 8.92 -8.46 1.29
C GLY A 23 8.66 -7.60 0.06
N PHE A 24 7.47 -7.69 -0.49
CA PHE A 24 7.03 -6.85 -1.61
C PHE A 24 5.59 -6.39 -1.37
N GLY A 25 5.20 -5.32 -2.06
CA GLY A 25 3.82 -4.83 -2.12
C GLY A 25 3.27 -4.98 -3.53
N LEU A 26 2.01 -5.37 -3.65
CA LEU A 26 1.30 -5.46 -4.91
C LEU A 26 0.03 -4.60 -4.86
N GLY A 27 -0.12 -3.69 -5.81
CA GLY A 27 -1.36 -2.94 -5.97
C GLY A 27 -2.41 -3.84 -6.62
N PHE A 28 -3.42 -4.26 -5.85
CA PHE A 28 -4.44 -5.20 -6.30
C PHE A 28 -5.20 -4.68 -7.52
N GLU A 29 -5.62 -3.42 -7.50
CA GLU A 29 -6.32 -2.77 -8.61
C GLU A 29 -5.44 -2.67 -9.86
N ARG A 30 -4.12 -2.46 -9.69
CA ARG A 30 -3.17 -2.45 -10.82
C ARG A 30 -2.96 -3.83 -11.42
N MET A 31 -2.98 -4.88 -10.59
CA MET A 31 -2.97 -6.26 -11.08
C MET A 31 -4.25 -6.55 -11.87
N LEU A 32 -5.42 -6.09 -11.39
CA LEU A 32 -6.68 -6.23 -12.12
C LEU A 32 -6.64 -5.51 -13.47
N MET A 33 -6.18 -4.26 -13.53
CA MET A 33 -6.00 -3.53 -14.79
C MET A 33 -5.13 -4.29 -15.78
N PHE A 34 -4.06 -4.93 -15.32
CA PHE A 34 -3.18 -5.73 -16.18
C PHE A 34 -3.89 -6.97 -16.75
N ILE A 35 -4.68 -7.68 -15.94
CA ILE A 35 -5.39 -8.90 -16.36
C ILE A 35 -6.59 -8.56 -17.26
N THR A 36 -7.32 -7.48 -16.96
CA THR A 36 -8.54 -7.08 -17.69
C THR A 36 -8.27 -6.19 -18.90
N GLY A 37 -7.08 -5.61 -19.03
CA GLY A 37 -6.73 -4.67 -20.09
C GLY A 37 -7.34 -3.28 -19.94
N VAL A 38 -7.98 -3.00 -18.80
CA VAL A 38 -8.64 -1.71 -18.52
C VAL A 38 -7.59 -0.64 -18.22
N ALA A 39 -7.66 0.49 -18.92
CA ALA A 39 -6.65 1.55 -18.83
C ALA A 39 -6.78 2.45 -17.59
N ASN A 40 -7.96 2.50 -16.96
CA ASN A 40 -8.25 3.37 -15.82
C ASN A 40 -8.52 2.57 -14.54
N ILE A 41 -7.87 2.95 -13.45
CA ILE A 41 -8.01 2.29 -12.14
C ILE A 41 -9.42 2.42 -11.53
N ARG A 42 -10.19 3.43 -11.94
CA ARG A 42 -11.56 3.65 -11.45
C ARG A 42 -12.53 2.58 -11.95
N ASP A 43 -12.25 2.00 -13.11
CA ASP A 43 -13.14 1.05 -13.78
C ASP A 43 -12.90 -0.40 -13.30
N VAL A 44 -11.86 -0.63 -12.49
CA VAL A 44 -11.56 -1.93 -11.87
C VAL A 44 -12.00 -2.02 -10.41
N LEU A 45 -12.62 -0.97 -9.86
CA LEU A 45 -13.15 -0.93 -8.51
C LEU A 45 -14.64 -0.55 -8.54
N PRO A 46 -15.54 -1.25 -7.81
CA PRO A 46 -16.96 -0.90 -7.79
C PRO A 46 -17.24 0.52 -7.30
N PHE A 47 -16.48 1.00 -6.30
CA PHE A 47 -16.72 2.27 -5.62
C PHE A 47 -15.42 3.10 -5.57
N ALA A 48 -15.01 3.65 -6.71
CA ALA A 48 -13.78 4.42 -6.83
C ALA A 48 -13.79 5.69 -5.94
N ARG A 49 -12.76 5.84 -5.10
CA ARG A 49 -12.57 7.02 -4.24
C ARG A 49 -11.48 7.91 -4.81
N THR A 50 -11.82 9.17 -5.07
CA THR A 50 -10.86 10.17 -5.56
C THR A 50 -11.07 11.52 -4.87
N PRO A 51 -10.08 12.43 -4.89
CA PRO A 51 -10.27 13.75 -4.30
C PRO A 51 -11.54 14.43 -4.85
N GLY A 52 -12.47 14.79 -3.97
CA GLY A 52 -13.76 15.38 -4.35
C GLY A 52 -14.85 14.40 -4.79
N SER A 53 -14.62 13.08 -4.76
CA SER A 53 -15.61 12.06 -5.11
C SER A 53 -15.58 10.88 -4.14
N ALA A 54 -16.72 10.66 -3.48
CA ALA A 54 -16.91 9.69 -2.41
C ALA A 54 -18.34 9.09 -2.41
N GLU A 55 -18.95 9.00 -3.59
CA GLU A 55 -20.28 8.41 -3.76
C GLU A 55 -20.18 6.88 -3.95
N PHE A 56 -21.34 6.24 -4.04
CA PHE A 56 -21.49 4.82 -4.33
C PHE A 56 -21.83 4.65 -5.82
#